data_AF-A0A7C3N000-F1
#
_entry.id   AF-A0A7C3N000-F1
#
_cell.length_a   1.000
_cell.length_b   1.000
_cell.length_c   1.000
_cell.angle_alpha   90.00
_cell.angle_beta   90.00
_cell.angle_gamma   90.00
#
_symmetry.space_group_name_H-M   'P 1'
#
loop_
_entity.id
_entity.type
_entity.pdbx_description
1 polymer ?
#
loop_
_entity_poly.entity_id
_entity_poly.type
_entity_poly.pdbx_seq_one_letter_code
_entity_poly.pdbx_strand_id
1 'polypeptide(L)' 'MEEKLPFSCPVCARNTEYPFSQLVEGAQLTCPFCKLTLTLHGHMLEYVRKEIERLKKAKA' A
#
# COMPACT_ATOMS: atom_id res chain seq x y z
N MET A 1 -5.88 -13.17 8.68
CA MET A 1 -4.67 -13.21 7.82
C MET A 1 -4.55 -11.83 7.20
N GLU A 2 -3.44 -11.13 7.38
CA GLU A 2 -3.29 -9.76 6.86
C GLU A 2 -3.19 -9.80 5.33
N GLU A 3 -4.03 -9.03 4.63
CA GLU A 3 -4.03 -8.99 3.16
C GLU A 3 -2.71 -8.35 2.69
N LYS A 4 -2.03 -9.02 1.76
CA LYS A 4 -0.80 -8.51 1.14
C LYS A 4 -1.10 -8.07 -0.27
N LEU A 5 -0.59 -6.91 -0.65
CA LEU A 5 -0.73 -6.38 -2.00
C LEU A 5 0.64 -6.29 -2.69
N PRO A 6 0.69 -6.60 -4.00
CA PRO A 6 1.90 -6.39 -4.78
C PRO A 6 2.15 -4.89 -4.98
N PHE A 7 3.39 -4.47 -4.75
CA PHE A 7 3.91 -3.15 -5.03
C PHE A 7 5.17 -3.26 -5.88
N SER A 8 5.17 -2.56 -7.01
CA SER A 8 6.32 -2.46 -7.91
C SER A 8 7.22 -1.30 -7.48
N CYS A 9 8.49 -1.56 -7.23
CA CYS A 9 9.46 -0.50 -6.97
C CYS A 9 9.62 0.37 -8.23
N PRO A 10 9.40 1.70 -8.18
CA PRO A 10 9.51 2.58 -9.35
C PRO A 10 10.95 2.73 -9.86
N VAL A 11 11.96 2.32 -9.08
CA VAL A 11 13.38 2.42 -9.45
C VAL A 11 13.89 1.15 -10.12
N CYS A 12 13.63 -0.02 -9.54
CA CYS A 12 14.17 -1.30 -10.03
C CYS A 12 13.13 -2.19 -10.72
N ALA A 13 11.88 -1.73 -10.81
CA ALA A 13 10.74 -2.41 -11.43
C ALA A 13 10.40 -3.80 -10.85
N ARG A 14 11.03 -4.21 -9.74
CA ARG A 14 10.73 -5.48 -9.09
C ARG A 14 9.50 -5.37 -8.21
N ASN A 15 8.69 -6.43 -8.24
CA ASN A 15 7.51 -6.56 -7.41
C ASN A 15 7.86 -7.13 -6.04
N THR A 16 7.19 -6.60 -5.03
CA THR A 16 7.29 -7.01 -3.64
C THR A 16 5.91 -6.99 -3.02
N GLU A 17 5.63 -7.95 -2.15
CA GLU A 17 4.37 -7.99 -1.42
C GLU A 17 4.50 -7.23 -0.10
N TYR A 18 3.66 -6.23 0.12
CA TYR A 18 3.58 -5.53 1.39
C TYR A 18 2.23 -5.77 2.05
N PRO A 19 2.18 -5.80 3.39
CA PRO A 19 0.92 -5.74 4.11
C PRO A 19 0.10 -4.52 3.70
N PHE A 20 -1.20 -4.72 3.51
CA PHE A 20 -2.15 -3.66 3.22
C PHE A 20 -2.10 -2.53 4.26
N SER A 21 -1.88 -2.88 5.53
CA SER A 21 -1.72 -1.95 6.64
C SER A 21 -0.52 -1.01 6.51
N GLN A 22 0.51 -1.39 5.75
CA GLN A 22 1.72 -0.61 5.52
C GLN A 22 1.66 0.28 4.28
N LEU A 23 0.72 0.05 3.36
CA LEU A 23 0.59 0.81 2.12
C LEU A 23 -0.24 2.08 2.32
N VAL A 24 0.13 2.93 3.27
CA VAL A 24 -0.58 4.17 3.61
C VAL A 24 0.23 5.41 3.25
N GLU A 25 -0.43 6.56 3.18
CA GLU A 25 0.23 7.83 2.96
C GLU A 25 1.30 8.10 4.04
N GLY A 26 2.49 8.50 3.61
CA GLY A 26 3.65 8.72 4.46
C GLY A 26 4.42 7.46 4.86
N ALA A 27 3.98 6.27 4.45
CA ALA A 27 4.70 5.03 4.76
C ALA A 27 6.08 4.99 4.11
N GLN A 28 7.05 4.45 4.86
CA GLN A 28 8.41 4.21 4.38
C GLN A 28 8.58 2.74 4.02
N LEU A 29 8.81 2.44 2.74
CA LEU A 29 9.03 1.10 2.24
C LEU A 29 10.47 0.93 1.79
N THR A 30 11.21 0.04 2.43
CA THR A 30 12.55 -0.33 1.98
C THR A 30 12.46 -1.48 0.98
N CYS A 31 12.84 -1.23 -0.27
CA CYS A 31 12.87 -2.27 -1.28
C CYS A 31 14.00 -3.28 -0.98
N PRO A 32 13.72 -4.59 -0.86
CA PRO A 32 14.72 -5.61 -0.54
C PRO A 32 15.73 -5.84 -1.67
N PHE A 33 15.43 -5.38 -2.89
CA PHE A 33 16.28 -5.60 -4.07
C PHE A 33 17.29 -4.48 -4.28
N CYS A 34 16.82 -3.23 -4.42
CA CYS A 34 17.69 -2.08 -4.64
C CYS A 34 18.08 -1.36 -3.33
N LYS A 35 17.53 -1.77 -2.19
CA LYS A 35 17.80 -1.24 -0.85
C LYS A 35 17.44 0.24 -0.66
N LEU A 36 16.72 0.84 -1.59
CA LEU A 36 16.21 2.20 -1.46
C LEU A 36 14.99 2.22 -0.54
N THR A 37 14.93 3.24 0.30
CA THR A 37 13.74 3.57 1.09
C THR A 37 12.88 4.56 0.31
N LEU A 38 11.63 4.19 0.07
CA LEU A 38 10.64 4.97 -0.67
C LEU A 38 9.61 5.50 0.31
N THR A 39 9.32 6.79 0.23
CA THR A 39 8.19 7.38 0.96
C THR A 39 6.97 7.39 0.05
N LEU A 40 5.89 6.75 0.48
CA LEU A 40 4.64 6.74 -0.27
C LEU A 40 3.89 8.06 -0.08
N HIS A 41 3.56 8.72 -1.18
CA HIS A 41 2.69 9.90 -1.20
C HIS A 41 1.46 9.60 -2.04
N GLY A 42 0.27 10.06 -1.59
CA GLY A 42 -0.98 9.86 -2.32
C GLY A 42 -1.49 8.41 -2.40
N HIS A 43 -0.86 7.47 -1.69
CA HIS A 43 -1.31 6.08 -1.62
C HIS A 43 -2.28 5.86 -0.46
N MET A 44 -3.38 5.14 -0.73
CA MET A 44 -4.43 4.75 0.23
C MET A 44 -4.80 5.83 1.26
N LEU A 45 -5.24 6.98 0.74
CA LEU A 45 -5.75 8.06 1.56
C LEU A 45 -6.84 7.56 2.50
N GLU A 46 -6.78 7.97 3.77
CA GLU A 46 -7.62 7.39 4.82
C GLU A 46 -9.12 7.56 4.54
N TYR A 47 -9.50 8.68 3.93
CA TYR A 47 -10.89 8.94 3.53
C TYR A 47 -11.39 7.97 2.44
N VAL A 48 -10.52 7.56 1.51
CA VAL A 48 -10.86 6.58 0.47
C VAL A 48 -11.10 5.21 1.10
N ARG A 49 -10.28 4.82 2.08
CA ARG A 49 -10.47 3.56 2.84
C ARG A 49 -11.82 3.54 3.55
N LYS A 50 -12.16 4.62 4.26
CA LYS A 50 -13.45 4.76 4.96
C LYS A 50 -14.63 4.64 3.99
N GLU A 51 -14.55 5.27 2.82
CA GLU A 51 -15.63 5.20 1.84
C GLU A 51 -15.74 3.80 1.21
N ILE A 52 -14.64 3.12 0.92
CA ILE A 52 -14.65 1.73 0.44
C ILE A 52 -15.31 0.80 1.47
N GLU A 53 -14.97 0.92 2.76
CA GLU A 53 -15.58 0.12 3.82
C GLU A 53 -17.08 0.40 3.97
N ARG A 54 -17.47 1.68 3.90
CA ARG A 54 -18.87 2.09 3.91
C ARG A 54 -19.65 1.44 2.76
N LEU A 55 -19.10 1.48 1.54
CA LEU A 55 -19.71 0.86 0.36
C LEU A 55 -19.80 -0.67 0.47
N LYS A 56 -18.79 -1.33 1.06
CA LYS A 56 -18.84 -2.78 1.32
C LYS A 56 -19.96 -3.15 2.29
N LYS A 57 -20.13 -2.38 3.38
CA LYS A 57 -21.22 -2.60 4.35
C LYS A 57 -22.61 -2.31 3.77
N ALA A 58 -22.74 -1.32 2.89
CA ALA A 58 -24.01 -0.99 2.25
C ALA A 58 -24.46 -2.02 1.18
N LYS A 59 -23.54 -2.86 0.69
CA LYS A 59 -23.83 -3.94 -0.26
C LYS A 59 -24.05 -5.31 0.40
N ALA A 60 -23.81 -5.42 1.71
CA ALA A 60 -24.04 -6.63 2.51
C ALA A 60 -25.45 -6.62 3.10
#